data_AF-A0A5C7MY77-F1
#
_entry.id   AF-A0A5C7MY77-F1
#
_cell.length_a   1.000
_cell.length_b   1.000
_cell.length_c   1.000
_cell.angle_alpha   90.00
_cell.angle_beta   90.00
_cell.angle_gamma   90.00
#
_symmetry.space_group_name_H-M   'P 1'
#
loop_
_entity.id
_entity.type
_entity.pdbx_description
1 polymer ?
#
loop_
_entity_poly.entity_id
_entity_poly.type
_entity_poly.pdbx_seq_one_letter_code
_entity_poly.pdbx_strand_id
1 'polypeptide(L)' 'MQRTDRTPQPIEFKGTTLPVVVVTLRSLQADELARAATALFGGNDFFDGDAAVLDLAQLVEVPEPDWRRLKQVFKAHGLN' A
#
# COMPACT_ATOMS: atom_id res chain seq x y z
N MET A 1 -41.19 -2.14 -31.70
CA MET A 1 -40.30 -2.12 -30.51
C MET A 1 -39.24 -1.05 -30.75
N GLN A 2 -39.24 0.03 -29.96
CA GLN A 2 -38.31 1.14 -30.14
C GLN A 2 -36.96 0.75 -29.54
N ARG A 3 -35.92 0.61 -30.36
CA ARG A 3 -34.54 0.48 -29.88
C ARG A 3 -34.13 1.84 -29.34
N THR A 4 -33.90 1.93 -28.05
CA THR A 4 -33.24 3.09 -27.45
C THR A 4 -31.77 3.01 -27.81
N ASP A 5 -31.35 3.82 -28.79
CA ASP A 5 -29.93 4.08 -29.05
C ASP A 5 -29.39 4.87 -27.86
N ARG A 6 -28.98 4.16 -26.79
CA ARG A 6 -28.24 4.76 -25.69
C ARG A 6 -26.85 5.09 -26.21
N THR A 7 -26.61 6.37 -26.47
CA THR A 7 -25.26 6.90 -26.66
C THR A 7 -24.39 6.42 -25.49
N PRO A 8 -23.27 5.73 -25.73
CA PRO A 8 -22.39 5.26 -24.65
C PRO A 8 -22.00 6.46 -23.79
N GLN A 9 -22.27 6.38 -22.49
CA GLN A 9 -21.85 7.41 -21.56
C GLN A 9 -20.31 7.42 -21.51
N PRO A 10 -19.66 8.60 -21.40
CA PRO A 10 -18.20 8.70 -21.39
C PRO A 10 -17.55 8.13 -20.12
N ILE A 11 -18.36 7.72 -19.14
CA ILE A 11 -17.91 7.18 -17.87
C ILE A 11 -18.79 5.99 -17.48
N GLU A 12 -18.18 5.01 -16.84
CA GLU A 12 -18.84 3.87 -16.23
C GLU A 12 -18.19 3.59 -14.87
N PHE A 13 -19.00 3.34 -13.85
CA PHE A 13 -18.54 2.95 -12.52
C PHE A 13 -18.81 1.46 -12.33
N LYS A 14 -17.76 0.70 -12.05
CA LYS A 14 -17.82 -0.75 -11.79
C LYS A 14 -17.06 -1.08 -10.52
N GLY A 15 -17.64 -1.96 -9.71
CA GLY A 15 -16.94 -2.53 -8.55
C GLY A 15 -15.98 -3.63 -9.00
N THR A 16 -14.83 -3.72 -8.32
CA THR A 16 -13.86 -4.80 -8.50
C THR A 16 -13.16 -5.07 -7.17
N THR A 17 -12.48 -6.22 -7.08
CA THR A 17 -11.59 -6.56 -5.97
C THR A 17 -10.16 -6.53 -6.48
N LEU A 18 -9.27 -5.84 -5.77
CA LEU A 18 -7.84 -5.78 -6.07
C LEU A 18 -7.06 -6.50 -4.96
N PRO A 19 -6.20 -7.47 -5.28
CA PRO A 19 -5.27 -8.04 -4.29
C PRO A 19 -4.24 -6.97 -3.90
N VAL A 20 -4.03 -6.79 -2.59
CA VAL A 20 -3.06 -5.84 -2.03
C VAL A 20 -2.35 -6.46 -0.83
N VAL A 21 -1.12 -6.01 -0.57
CA VAL A 21 -0.39 -6.36 0.65
C VAL A 21 -0.84 -5.44 1.78
N VAL A 22 -1.26 -6.00 2.90
CA VAL A 22 -1.56 -5.20 4.11
C VAL A 22 -0.37 -5.25 5.04
N VAL A 23 0.19 -4.09 5.36
CA VAL A 23 1.33 -3.95 6.28
C VAL A 23 0.82 -3.36 7.59
N THR A 24 0.66 -4.21 8.61
CA THR A 24 0.23 -3.77 9.94
C THR A 24 1.41 -3.19 10.71
N LEU A 25 1.36 -1.89 11.00
CA LEU A 25 2.42 -1.15 11.69
C LEU A 25 2.13 -1.00 13.18
N ARG A 26 3.19 -1.18 13.98
CA ARG A 26 3.21 -0.95 15.43
C ARG A 26 4.13 0.21 15.84
N SER A 27 4.84 0.80 14.86
CA SER A 27 5.73 1.94 15.02
C SER A 27 5.70 2.77 13.73
N LEU A 28 6.01 4.07 13.84
CA LEU A 28 6.22 4.98 12.71
C LEU A 28 7.68 5.43 12.60
N GLN A 29 8.59 4.81 13.36
CA GLN A 29 10.03 5.09 13.30
C GLN A 29 10.64 4.37 12.09
N ALA A 30 11.05 5.12 11.08
CA ALA A 30 11.52 4.55 9.81
C ALA A 30 12.72 3.59 9.98
N ASP A 31 13.67 3.91 10.86
CA ASP A 31 14.84 3.06 11.08
C ASP A 31 14.49 1.75 11.79
N GLU A 32 13.48 1.76 12.66
CA GLU A 32 12.95 0.55 13.28
C GLU A 32 12.27 -0.34 12.25
N LEU A 33 11.43 0.25 11.41
CA LEU A 33 10.73 -0.45 10.35
C LEU A 33 11.67 -0.99 9.27
N ALA A 34 12.73 -0.25 8.91
CA ALA A 34 13.73 -0.72 7.96
C ALA A 34 14.46 -1.96 8.47
N ARG A 35 14.84 -1.96 9.76
CA ARG A 35 15.46 -3.12 10.40
C ARG A 35 14.51 -4.32 10.43
N ALA A 36 13.25 -4.10 10.81
CA ALA A 36 12.24 -5.16 10.86
C ALA A 36 11.96 -5.75 9.47
N ALA A 37 11.80 -4.89 8.44
CA ALA A 37 11.56 -5.32 7.08
C ALA A 37 12.76 -6.09 6.50
N THR A 38 13.99 -5.61 6.72
CA THR A 38 15.21 -6.31 6.30
C THR A 38 15.34 -7.68 6.98
N ALA A 39 14.94 -7.81 8.24
CA ALA A 39 14.97 -9.08 8.95
C ALA A 39 13.94 -10.09 8.39
N LEU A 40 12.79 -9.61 7.89
CA LEU A 40 11.73 -10.46 7.31
C LEU A 40 12.01 -10.85 5.86
N PHE A 41 12.51 -9.90 5.07
CA PHE A 41 12.57 -10.02 3.61
C PHE A 41 14.01 -10.09 3.06
N GLY A 42 15.02 -9.84 3.88
CA GLY A 42 16.39 -9.66 3.46
C GLY A 42 16.66 -8.28 2.86
N GLY A 43 17.83 -8.11 2.24
CA GLY A 43 18.25 -6.84 1.63
C GLY A 43 17.88 -6.67 0.14
N ASN A 44 17.02 -7.54 -0.40
CA ASN A 44 16.64 -7.56 -1.80
C ASN A 44 15.14 -7.24 -1.97
N ASP A 45 14.72 -6.98 -3.20
CA ASP A 45 13.32 -6.83 -3.58
C ASP A 45 12.59 -8.17 -3.41
N PHE A 46 11.76 -8.27 -2.36
CA PHE A 46 10.97 -9.46 -2.05
C PHE A 46 9.61 -9.42 -2.75
N PHE A 47 9.02 -8.23 -2.86
CA PHE A 47 7.77 -7.97 -3.56
C PHE A 47 8.04 -7.48 -5.00
N ASP A 48 7.06 -7.63 -5.89
CA ASP A 48 7.20 -7.29 -7.31
C ASP A 48 6.41 -6.04 -7.70
N GLY A 49 6.64 -4.94 -6.97
CA GLY A 49 5.90 -3.70 -7.16
C GLY A 49 4.47 -3.73 -6.60
N ASP A 50 4.19 -4.65 -5.68
CA ASP A 50 2.86 -4.86 -5.12
C ASP A 50 2.31 -3.61 -4.44
N ALA A 51 1.03 -3.34 -4.67
CA ALA A 51 0.32 -2.28 -3.97
C ALA A 51 0.19 -2.63 -2.49
N ALA A 52 0.56 -1.69 -1.62
CA ALA A 52 0.49 -1.87 -0.19
C ALA A 52 -0.48 -0.90 0.49
N VAL A 53 -1.19 -1.40 1.50
CA VAL A 53 -1.97 -0.60 2.45
C VAL A 53 -1.28 -0.67 3.79
N LEU A 54 -0.88 0.49 4.33
CA LEU A 54 -0.35 0.60 5.67
C LEU A 54 -1.52 0.64 6.65
N ASP A 55 -1.67 -0.41 7.45
CA ASP A 55 -2.65 -0.49 8.52
C ASP A 55 -2.03 0.03 9.82
N LEU A 56 -2.59 1.12 10.33
CA LEU A 56 -2.10 1.86 11.51
C LEU A 56 -2.93 1.59 12.76
N ALA A 57 -3.90 0.66 12.72
CA ALA A 57 -4.85 0.43 13.81
C ALA A 57 -4.20 -0.02 15.13
N GLN A 58 -2.95 -0.49 15.09
CA GLN A 58 -2.22 -0.97 16.27
C GLN A 58 -1.17 0.00 16.81
N LEU A 59 -1.15 1.24 16.32
CA LEU A 59 -0.28 2.28 16.89
C LEU A 59 -0.79 2.71 18.26
N VAL A 60 0.08 2.67 19.26
CA VAL A 60 -0.22 3.14 20.63
C VAL A 60 0.14 4.61 20.78
N GLU A 61 1.24 5.04 20.17
CA GLU A 61 1.67 6.44 20.08
C GLU A 61 1.80 6.82 18.60
N VAL A 62 1.38 8.04 18.27
CA VAL A 62 1.40 8.56 16.90
C VAL A 62 2.35 9.76 16.86
N PRO A 63 3.68 9.54 16.83
CA PRO A 63 4.62 10.62 16.54
C PRO A 63 4.35 11.14 15.12
N GLU A 64 4.73 12.39 14.85
CA GLU A 64 4.60 12.96 13.51
C GLU A 64 5.44 12.15 12.50
N PRO A 65 4.79 11.48 11.53
CA PRO A 65 5.48 10.53 10.66
C PRO A 65 6.20 11.23 9.50
N ASP A 66 7.43 10.80 9.23
CA ASP A 66 8.08 11.07 7.95
C ASP A 66 7.57 10.08 6.89
N TRP A 67 6.42 10.40 6.30
CA TRP A 67 5.80 9.57 5.27
C TRP A 67 6.70 9.32 4.06
N ARG A 68 7.59 10.26 3.73
CA ARG A 68 8.53 10.10 2.62
C ARG A 68 9.52 8.99 2.94
N ARG A 69 10.09 9.01 4.14
CA ARG A 69 11.05 7.99 4.58
C ARG A 69 10.38 6.63 4.80
N LEU A 70 9.17 6.62 5.37
CA LEU A 70 8.37 5.38 5.50
C LEU A 70 8.08 4.74 4.14
N LYS A 71 7.67 5.53 3.15
CA LYS A 71 7.47 5.03 1.79
C LYS A 71 8.76 4.47 1.18
N GLN A 72 9.91 5.09 1.44
CA GLN A 72 11.21 4.59 0.97
C GLN A 72 11.58 3.25 1.60
N VAL A 73 11.29 3.05 2.90
CA VAL A 73 11.53 1.76 3.58
C VAL A 73 10.81 0.63 2.86
N PHE A 74 9.51 0.78 2.59
CA PHE A 74 8.75 -0.28 1.92
C PHE A 74 9.10 -0.43 0.43
N LYS A 75 9.46 0.68 -0.24
CA LYS A 75 9.96 0.64 -1.63
C LYS A 75 11.27 -0.11 -1.78
N ALA A 76 12.15 -0.08 -0.77
CA ALA A 76 13.41 -0.83 -0.78
C ALA A 76 13.21 -2.36 -0.74
N HIS A 77 11.99 -2.83 -0.51
CA HIS A 77 11.61 -4.24 -0.55
C HIS A 77 10.63 -4.57 -1.68
N GLY A 78 10.34 -3.62 -2.58
CA GLY A 78 9.49 -3.82 -3.76
C GLY A 78 8.00 -3.49 -3.58
N LEU A 79 7.57 -2.79 -2.53
CA LEU A 79 6.18 -2.31 -2.38
C LEU A 79 6.00 -0.90 -2.99
N ASN A 80 4.79 -0.53 -3.43
CA ASN A 80 4.53 0.73 -4.17
C ASN A 80 3.71 1.81 -3.45
#